data_AF-A0AAX2E926-F1
#
_entry.id   AF-A0AAX2E926-F1
#
_cell.length_a   1.000
_cell.length_b   1.000
_cell.length_c   1.000
_cell.angle_alpha   90.00
_cell.angle_beta   90.00
_cell.angle_gamma   90.00
#
_symmetry.space_group_name_H-M   'P 1'
#
loop_
_entity.id
_entity.type
_entity.pdbx_description
1 polymer ?
#
loop_
_entity_poly.entity_id
_entity_poly.type
_entity_poly.pdbx_seq_one_letter_code
_entity_poly.pdbx_strand_id
1 'polypeptide(L)'
;MRTVSWKVFCITFLLSIACFFFIDVFTIKTNHVSGNGNLGLPLYPLACFFLLVVMHYLFATYYNKMKVFSKKLHVLTIILAAAAIVVCLSFAREKFVLRIAELDRTMAVSTTFMRDYSWIDIHLNNLYFNVYTYIAAISLALLLAGLYSMVRGREK
;
A
#
# COMPACT_ATOMS: atom_id res chain seq x y z
N MET A 1 8.32 -22.25 6.05
CA MET A 1 7.12 -21.61 6.62
C MET A 1 5.90 -22.41 6.20
N ARG A 2 4.95 -22.67 7.11
CA ARG A 2 3.70 -23.38 6.77
C ARG A 2 2.95 -22.55 5.72
N THR A 3 2.68 -23.12 4.56
CA THR A 3 1.96 -22.41 3.49
C THR A 3 0.51 -22.28 3.92
N VAL A 4 0.04 -21.04 4.02
CA VAL A 4 -1.39 -20.75 4.23
C VAL A 4 -2.16 -21.29 3.01
N SER A 5 -3.40 -21.74 3.21
CA SER A 5 -4.23 -22.22 2.09
C SER A 5 -4.41 -21.11 1.05
N TRP A 6 -4.31 -21.45 -0.23
CA TRP A 6 -4.57 -20.52 -1.35
C TRP A 6 -5.94 -19.84 -1.21
N LYS A 7 -6.94 -20.55 -0.69
CA LYS A 7 -8.28 -19.98 -0.43
C LYS A 7 -8.23 -18.82 0.55
N VAL A 8 -7.49 -18.98 1.65
CA VAL A 8 -7.32 -17.94 2.68
C VAL A 8 -6.55 -16.76 2.10
N PHE A 9 -5.55 -17.00 1.26
CA PHE A 9 -4.84 -15.93 0.55
C PHE A 9 -5.81 -15.13 -0.34
N CYS A 10 -6.60 -15.79 -1.20
CA CYS A 10 -7.56 -15.11 -2.07
C CYS A 10 -8.58 -14.30 -1.28
N ILE A 11 -9.13 -14.84 -0.19
CA ILE A 11 -10.08 -14.12 0.66
C ILE A 11 -9.41 -12.89 1.29
N THR A 12 -8.22 -13.06 1.87
CA THR A 12 -7.47 -11.96 2.49
C THR A 12 -7.10 -10.88 1.46
N PHE A 13 -6.71 -11.28 0.25
CA PHE A 13 -6.39 -10.38 -0.85
C PHE A 13 -7.61 -9.55 -1.27
N LEU A 14 -8.77 -10.18 -1.44
CA LEU A 14 -10.02 -9.49 -1.75
C LEU A 14 -10.46 -8.55 -0.64
N LEU A 15 -10.35 -8.97 0.63
CA LEU A 15 -10.65 -8.12 1.78
C LEU A 15 -9.71 -6.91 1.86
N SER A 16 -8.43 -7.10 1.57
CA SER A 16 -7.44 -6.02 1.52
C SER A 16 -7.80 -4.97 0.46
N ILE A 17 -8.14 -5.42 -0.75
CA ILE A 17 -8.61 -4.54 -1.84
C ILE A 17 -9.91 -3.83 -1.44
N ALA A 18 -10.87 -4.56 -0.87
CA ALA A 18 -12.15 -4.00 -0.44
C ALA A 18 -11.97 -2.89 0.60
N CYS A 19 -11.09 -3.08 1.59
CA CYS A 19 -10.79 -2.03 2.57
C CYS A 19 -10.21 -0.78 1.91
N PHE A 20 -9.23 -0.92 1.01
CA PHE A 20 -8.67 0.21 0.26
C PHE A 20 -9.74 0.93 -0.58
N PHE A 21 -10.59 0.17 -1.26
CA PHE A 21 -11.69 0.70 -2.06
C PHE A 21 -12.70 1.48 -1.20
N PHE A 22 -13.14 0.92 -0.08
CA PHE A 22 -14.10 1.61 0.80
C PHE A 22 -13.49 2.84 1.47
N ILE A 23 -12.21 2.83 1.84
CA ILE A 23 -11.53 4.03 2.36
C ILE A 23 -11.50 5.15 1.31
N ASP A 24 -11.21 4.82 0.04
CA ASP A 24 -11.24 5.77 -1.06
C ASP A 24 -12.66 6.34 -1.28
N VAL A 25 -13.68 5.47 -1.28
CA VAL A 25 -15.10 5.88 -1.39
C VAL A 25 -15.55 6.77 -0.23
N PHE A 26 -15.06 6.52 0.99
CA PHE A 26 -15.35 7.34 2.16
C PHE A 26 -14.50 8.61 2.25
N THR A 27 -13.61 8.85 1.29
CA THR A 27 -12.85 10.11 1.22
C THR A 27 -13.76 11.23 0.79
N ILE A 28 -13.90 12.25 1.65
CA ILE A 28 -14.82 13.36 1.40
C ILE A 28 -14.19 14.36 0.43
N LYS A 29 -15.00 14.84 -0.52
CA LYS A 29 -14.57 15.86 -1.48
C LYS A 29 -14.19 17.15 -0.76
N THR A 30 -13.20 17.85 -1.32
CA THR A 30 -12.60 19.11 -0.88
C THR A 30 -13.62 20.23 -0.59
N ASN A 31 -14.77 20.23 -1.27
CA ASN A 31 -15.75 21.31 -1.15
C ASN A 31 -16.87 21.04 -0.12
N HIS A 32 -16.77 19.98 0.67
CA HIS A 32 -17.82 19.58 1.62
C HIS A 32 -17.26 19.29 3.00
N VAL A 33 -17.91 19.82 4.04
CA VAL A 33 -17.65 19.43 5.44
C VAL A 33 -18.57 18.27 5.80
N SER A 34 -18.03 17.21 6.41
CA SER A 34 -18.82 16.07 6.88
C SER A 34 -19.22 16.23 8.35
N GLY A 35 -20.51 16.06 8.64
CA GLY A 35 -21.02 15.97 10.01
C GLY A 35 -20.77 14.62 10.70
N ASN A 36 -20.38 13.59 9.94
CA ASN A 36 -20.20 12.21 10.45
C ASN A 36 -18.72 11.86 10.73
N GLY A 37 -17.79 12.80 10.56
CA GLY A 37 -16.36 12.57 10.74
C GLY A 37 -15.74 11.68 9.63
N ASN A 38 -14.65 10.99 9.96
CA ASN A 38 -13.90 10.12 9.04
C ASN A 38 -14.43 8.68 9.06
N LEU A 39 -15.38 8.37 8.18
CA LEU A 39 -15.93 7.02 8.03
C LEU A 39 -14.89 5.99 7.53
N GLY A 40 -13.78 6.44 6.93
CA GLY A 40 -12.67 5.59 6.52
C GLY A 40 -11.76 5.18 7.68
N LEU A 41 -11.68 5.97 8.75
CA LEU A 41 -10.74 5.76 9.86
C LEU A 41 -10.88 4.38 10.54
N PRO A 42 -12.09 3.84 10.80
CA PRO A 42 -12.24 2.49 11.36
C PRO A 42 -11.72 1.38 10.45
N LEU A 43 -11.66 1.62 9.13
CA LEU A 43 -11.17 0.64 8.16
C LEU A 43 -9.64 0.61 8.05
N TYR A 44 -8.93 1.64 8.55
CA TYR A 44 -7.46 1.70 8.49
C TYR A 44 -6.78 0.49 9.12
N PRO A 45 -7.07 0.12 10.39
CA PRO A 45 -6.41 -1.04 11.00
C PRO A 45 -6.71 -2.34 10.25
N LEU A 46 -7.93 -2.48 9.69
CA LEU A 46 -8.31 -3.64 8.88
C LEU A 46 -7.54 -3.68 7.55
N ALA A 47 -7.45 -2.54 6.86
CA ALA A 47 -6.69 -2.40 5.63
C ALA A 47 -5.22 -2.76 5.84
N CYS A 48 -4.59 -2.20 6.89
CA CYS A 48 -3.21 -2.50 7.25
C CYS A 48 -3.04 -3.98 7.62
N PHE A 49 -3.95 -4.55 8.43
CA PHE A 49 -3.88 -5.95 8.82
C PHE A 49 -3.94 -6.89 7.61
N PHE A 50 -4.97 -6.75 6.76
CA PHE A 50 -5.11 -7.61 5.58
C PHE A 50 -3.97 -7.42 4.58
N LEU A 51 -3.50 -6.19 4.39
CA LEU A 51 -2.33 -5.91 3.55
C LEU A 51 -1.07 -6.60 4.09
N LEU A 52 -0.81 -6.53 5.40
CA LEU A 52 0.33 -7.21 6.02
C LEU A 52 0.22 -8.74 5.87
N VAL A 53 -0.97 -9.31 6.01
CA VAL A 53 -1.19 -10.75 5.78
C VAL A 53 -0.91 -11.13 4.31
N VAL A 54 -1.36 -10.32 3.35
CA VAL A 54 -1.05 -10.51 1.92
C VAL A 54 0.45 -10.42 1.67
N MET A 55 1.12 -9.39 2.19
CA MET A 55 2.57 -9.20 2.06
C MET A 55 3.33 -10.38 2.66
N HIS A 56 2.95 -10.83 3.85
CA HIS A 56 3.54 -12.00 4.50
C HIS A 56 3.38 -13.26 3.64
N TYR A 57 2.20 -13.50 3.08
CA TYR A 57 1.96 -14.67 2.23
C TYR A 57 2.80 -14.64 0.95
N LEU A 58 2.89 -13.48 0.28
CA LEU A 58 3.72 -13.31 -0.91
C LEU A 58 5.19 -13.59 -0.58
N PHE A 59 5.69 -13.00 0.51
CA PHE A 59 7.04 -13.24 0.99
C PHE A 59 7.30 -14.72 1.29
N ALA A 60 6.42 -15.36 2.07
CA ALA A 60 6.57 -16.77 2.45
C ALA A 60 6.50 -17.71 1.24
N THR A 61 5.62 -17.44 0.28
CA THR A 61 5.48 -18.21 -0.95
C THR A 61 6.72 -18.09 -1.81
N TYR A 62 7.23 -16.88 -1.99
CA TYR A 62 8.46 -16.62 -2.73
C TYR A 62 9.65 -17.32 -2.07
N TYR A 63 9.79 -17.18 -0.76
CA TYR A 63 10.86 -17.81 0.02
C TYR A 63 10.84 -19.34 -0.09
N ASN A 64 9.66 -19.96 0.03
CA ASN A 64 9.54 -21.42 -0.10
C ASN A 64 9.93 -21.91 -1.50
N LYS A 65 9.79 -21.07 -2.53
CA LYS A 65 10.18 -21.36 -3.92
C LYS A 65 11.61 -20.90 -4.28
N MET A 66 12.35 -20.34 -3.33
CA MET A 66 13.70 -19.78 -3.56
C MET A 66 14.68 -20.77 -4.19
N LYS A 67 14.62 -22.07 -3.82
CA LYS A 67 15.52 -23.10 -4.38
C LYS A 67 15.21 -23.45 -5.84
N VAL A 68 14.00 -23.15 -6.31
CA VAL A 68 13.55 -23.47 -7.67
C VAL A 68 13.93 -22.34 -8.63
N PHE A 69 14.11 -21.13 -8.11
CA PHE A 69 14.34 -19.94 -8.93
C PHE A 69 15.82 -19.72 -9.21
N SER A 70 16.12 -19.28 -10.43
CA SER A 70 17.47 -18.92 -10.82
C SER A 70 17.86 -17.56 -10.21
N LYS A 71 19.16 -17.34 -10.01
CA LYS A 71 19.70 -16.03 -9.57
C LYS A 71 19.23 -14.88 -10.47
N LYS A 72 19.11 -15.12 -11.79
CA LYS A 72 18.60 -14.14 -12.75
C LYS A 72 17.16 -13.73 -12.44
N LEU A 73 16.31 -14.69 -12.06
CA LEU A 73 14.92 -14.41 -11.70
C LEU A 73 14.81 -13.60 -10.40
N HIS A 74 15.68 -13.86 -9.41
CA HIS A 74 15.76 -13.04 -8.20
C HIS A 74 16.16 -11.59 -8.50
N VAL A 75 17.20 -11.39 -9.30
CA VAL A 75 17.64 -10.05 -9.73
C VAL A 75 16.53 -9.33 -10.51
N LEU A 76 15.88 -10.02 -11.45
CA LEU A 76 14.76 -9.46 -12.20
C LEU A 76 13.60 -9.06 -11.27
N THR A 77 13.25 -9.91 -10.29
CA THR A 77 12.22 -9.59 -9.29
C THR A 77 12.56 -8.32 -8.52
N ILE A 78 13.81 -8.18 -8.06
CA ILE A 78 14.30 -7.00 -7.33
C ILE A 78 14.18 -5.74 -8.20
N ILE A 79 14.64 -5.81 -9.45
CA ILE A 79 14.60 -4.66 -10.37
C ILE A 79 13.16 -4.23 -10.64
N LEU A 80 12.28 -5.18 -10.98
CA LEU A 80 10.87 -4.88 -11.27
C LEU A 80 10.14 -4.36 -10.03
N ALA A 81 10.37 -4.94 -8.85
CA ALA A 81 9.76 -4.49 -7.61
C ALA A 81 10.23 -3.08 -7.22
N ALA A 82 11.54 -2.79 -7.34
CA ALA A 82 12.08 -1.46 -7.08
C ALA A 82 11.53 -0.42 -8.06
N ALA A 83 11.48 -0.75 -9.37
CA ALA A 83 10.90 0.13 -10.39
C ALA A 83 9.43 0.41 -10.11
N ALA A 84 8.64 -0.63 -9.77
CA ALA A 84 7.23 -0.47 -9.43
C ALA A 84 7.02 0.43 -8.21
N ILE A 85 7.84 0.30 -7.16
CA ILE A 85 7.80 1.19 -5.99
C ILE A 85 8.08 2.64 -6.40
N VAL A 86 9.16 2.89 -7.15
CA VAL A 86 9.53 4.24 -7.57
C VAL A 86 8.43 4.89 -8.41
N VAL A 87 7.88 4.16 -9.38
CA VAL A 87 6.77 4.65 -10.22
C VAL A 87 5.54 4.95 -9.37
N CYS A 88 5.11 4.02 -8.52
CA CYS A 88 3.92 4.19 -7.69
C CYS A 88 4.06 5.36 -6.70
N LEU A 89 5.21 5.49 -6.04
CA LEU A 89 5.44 6.59 -5.10
C LEU A 89 5.57 7.95 -5.81
N SER A 90 6.05 7.98 -7.06
CA SER A 90 6.08 9.19 -7.88
C SER A 90 4.66 9.67 -8.19
N PHE A 91 3.78 8.78 -8.64
CA PHE A 91 2.36 9.09 -8.86
C PHE A 91 1.63 9.47 -7.57
N ALA A 92 1.89 8.75 -6.46
CA ALA A 92 1.29 9.08 -5.17
C ALA A 92 1.72 10.48 -4.69
N ARG A 93 3.00 10.85 -4.89
CA ARG A 93 3.51 12.19 -4.58
C ARG A 93 2.85 13.26 -5.44
N GLU A 94 2.72 13.03 -6.74
CA GLU A 94 2.06 13.98 -7.63
C GLU A 94 0.59 14.20 -7.22
N LYS A 95 -0.15 13.11 -6.97
CA LYS A 95 -1.52 13.16 -6.47
C LYS A 95 -1.61 13.94 -5.15
N PHE A 96 -0.66 13.73 -4.25
CA PHE A 96 -0.58 14.47 -2.98
C PHE A 96 -0.39 15.98 -3.20
N VAL A 97 0.58 16.37 -4.02
CA VAL A 97 0.87 17.79 -4.30
C VAL A 97 -0.34 18.48 -4.94
N LEU A 98 -0.96 17.84 -5.93
CA LEU A 98 -2.15 18.39 -6.59
C LEU A 98 -3.32 18.54 -5.61
N ARG A 99 -3.52 17.56 -4.73
CA ARG A 99 -4.61 17.57 -3.76
C ARG A 99 -4.43 18.65 -2.69
N ILE A 100 -3.22 18.82 -2.18
CA ILE A 100 -2.92 19.90 -1.23
C ILE A 100 -3.10 21.27 -1.88
N ALA A 101 -2.64 21.45 -3.12
CA ALA A 101 -2.84 22.71 -3.86
C ALA A 101 -4.33 23.00 -4.14
N GLU A 102 -5.14 21.97 -4.37
CA GLU A 102 -6.60 22.10 -4.48
C GLU A 102 -7.21 22.56 -3.15
N LEU A 103 -6.80 21.96 -2.03
CA LEU A 103 -7.27 22.30 -0.68
C LEU A 103 -6.91 23.74 -0.28
N ASP A 104 -5.67 24.16 -0.52
CA ASP A 104 -5.19 25.53 -0.27
C ASP A 104 -6.06 26.59 -1.00
N ARG A 105 -6.63 26.23 -2.16
CA ARG A 105 -7.47 27.14 -2.97
C ARG A 105 -8.95 27.12 -2.58
N THR A 106 -9.45 25.97 -2.12
CA THR A 106 -10.90 25.72 -1.96
C THR A 106 -11.36 25.85 -0.51
N MET A 107 -10.50 25.61 0.46
CA MET A 107 -10.85 25.68 1.87
C MET A 107 -10.26 26.93 2.54
N ALA A 108 -11.10 27.66 3.29
CA ALA A 108 -10.66 28.72 4.20
C ALA A 108 -10.10 28.19 5.54
N VAL A 109 -9.71 26.91 5.59
CA VAL A 109 -9.26 26.21 6.80
C VAL A 109 -7.73 26.12 6.79
N SER A 110 -7.11 26.24 7.97
CA SER A 110 -5.66 26.26 8.13
C SER A 110 -5.00 24.99 7.58
N THR A 111 -4.27 25.12 6.49
CA THR A 111 -3.60 24.00 5.80
C THR A 111 -2.40 23.46 6.57
N THR A 112 -1.95 24.17 7.62
CA THR A 112 -0.95 23.69 8.58
C THR A 112 -1.41 22.43 9.32
N PHE A 113 -2.66 22.36 9.78
CA PHE A 113 -3.18 21.15 10.45
C PHE A 113 -3.24 19.96 9.50
N MET A 114 -3.67 20.19 8.25
CA MET A 114 -3.67 19.17 7.21
C MET A 114 -2.25 18.69 6.90
N ARG A 115 -1.24 19.56 6.98
CA ARG A 115 0.15 19.17 6.73
C ARG A 115 0.70 18.26 7.83
N ASP A 116 0.39 18.58 9.08
CA ASP A 116 0.92 17.88 10.26
C ASP A 116 0.15 16.59 10.59
N TYR A 117 -1.17 16.56 10.36
CA TYR A 117 -2.06 15.42 10.68
C TYR A 117 -2.77 14.85 9.46
N SER A 118 -2.15 15.00 8.28
CA SER A 118 -2.69 14.61 6.97
C SER A 118 -3.25 13.19 6.91
N TRP A 119 -2.66 12.26 7.66
CA TRP A 119 -3.05 10.85 7.64
C TRP A 119 -4.40 10.55 8.33
N ILE A 120 -4.90 11.42 9.21
CA ILE A 120 -6.21 11.27 9.88
C ILE A 120 -7.31 12.09 9.17
N ASP A 121 -6.91 12.99 8.27
CA ASP A 121 -7.80 13.95 7.61
C ASP A 121 -8.74 13.28 6.60
N ILE A 122 -10.03 13.64 6.70
CA ILE A 122 -11.13 13.10 5.88
C ILE A 122 -10.98 13.34 4.38
N HIS A 123 -10.23 14.36 3.97
CA HIS A 123 -10.04 14.76 2.58
C HIS A 123 -8.80 14.13 1.93
N LEU A 124 -7.96 13.51 2.74
CA LEU A 124 -6.64 13.00 2.36
C LEU A 124 -6.52 11.46 2.46
N ASN A 125 -7.55 10.77 2.98
CA ASN A 125 -7.62 9.30 3.01
C ASN A 125 -7.15 8.64 1.69
N ASN A 126 -7.63 9.12 0.54
CA ASN A 126 -7.28 8.60 -0.78
C ASN A 126 -5.83 8.86 -1.25
N LEU A 127 -5.05 9.62 -0.49
CA LEU A 127 -3.61 9.80 -0.72
C LEU A 127 -2.82 8.66 -0.08
N TYR A 128 -3.30 8.13 1.05
CA TYR A 128 -2.67 7.05 1.79
C TYR A 128 -3.20 5.66 1.41
N PHE A 129 -4.49 5.57 1.08
CA PHE A 129 -5.16 4.34 0.70
C PHE A 129 -5.65 4.45 -0.74
N ASN A 130 -4.73 4.21 -1.69
CA ASN A 130 -5.05 4.14 -3.11
C ASN A 130 -4.30 2.99 -3.80
N VAL A 131 -4.61 2.81 -5.08
CA VAL A 131 -4.02 1.77 -5.93
C VAL A 131 -2.49 1.84 -5.98
N TYR A 132 -1.89 3.03 -6.02
CA TYR A 132 -0.44 3.19 -6.10
C TYR A 132 0.23 2.77 -4.80
N THR A 133 -0.28 3.24 -3.66
CA THR A 133 0.22 2.83 -2.32
C THR A 133 0.06 1.33 -2.08
N TYR A 134 -1.02 0.74 -2.60
CA TYR A 134 -1.28 -0.70 -2.50
C TYR A 134 -0.27 -1.52 -3.32
N ILE A 135 -0.06 -1.15 -4.59
CA ILE A 135 0.92 -1.80 -5.47
C ILE A 135 2.34 -1.62 -4.92
N ALA A 136 2.67 -0.45 -4.38
CA ALA A 136 3.97 -0.20 -3.75
C ALA A 136 4.20 -1.13 -2.55
N ALA A 137 3.20 -1.34 -1.69
CA ALA A 137 3.31 -2.25 -0.55
C ALA A 137 3.47 -3.73 -0.98
N ILE A 138 2.72 -4.17 -1.99
CA ILE A 138 2.90 -5.52 -2.57
C ILE A 138 4.31 -5.67 -3.17
N SER A 139 4.77 -4.66 -3.91
CA SER A 139 6.10 -4.64 -4.51
C SER A 139 7.19 -4.67 -3.44
N LEU A 140 6.99 -3.98 -2.32
CA LEU A 140 7.90 -4.03 -1.18
C LEU A 140 8.04 -5.44 -0.62
N ALA A 141 6.95 -6.19 -0.48
CA ALA A 141 7.03 -7.59 -0.03
C ALA A 141 7.87 -8.46 -0.97
N LEU A 142 7.71 -8.28 -2.29
CA LEU A 142 8.50 -9.00 -3.30
C LEU A 142 9.97 -8.56 -3.31
N LEU A 143 10.23 -7.26 -3.14
CA LEU A 143 11.58 -6.71 -3.04
C LEU A 143 12.31 -7.32 -1.84
N LEU A 144 11.69 -7.30 -0.66
CA LEU A 144 12.23 -7.89 0.55
C LEU A 144 12.48 -9.39 0.38
N ALA A 145 11.55 -10.12 -0.24
CA ALA A 145 11.72 -11.55 -0.50
C ALA A 145 12.89 -11.83 -1.45
N GLY A 146 13.04 -11.03 -2.52
CA GLY A 146 14.14 -11.12 -3.47
C GLY A 146 15.49 -10.82 -2.83
N LEU A 147 15.58 -9.71 -2.07
CA LEU A 147 16.80 -9.31 -1.36
C LEU A 147 17.21 -10.36 -0.33
N TYR A 148 16.27 -10.81 0.50
CA TYR A 148 16.52 -11.86 1.49
C TYR A 148 17.01 -13.15 0.84
N SER A 149 16.43 -13.52 -0.30
CA SER A 149 16.85 -14.69 -1.08
C SER A 149 18.27 -14.56 -1.62
N MET A 150 18.67 -13.37 -2.06
CA MET A 150 20.02 -13.09 -2.56
C MET A 150 21.08 -13.08 -1.46
N VAL A 151 20.71 -12.73 -0.22
CA VAL A 151 21.60 -12.77 0.94
C VAL A 151 21.77 -14.22 1.41
N ARG A 152 20.66 -14.92 1.72
CA ARG A 152 20.72 -16.30 2.23
C ARG A 152 21.08 -17.36 1.19
N GLY A 153 20.80 -17.13 -0.08
CA GLY A 153 21.19 -18.02 -1.18
C GLY A 153 22.70 -18.07 -1.41
N ARG A 154 23.49 -17.22 -0.76
CA ARG A 154 24.96 -17.25 -0.77
C ARG A 154 25.57 -18.06 0.38
N GLU A 155 24.77 -18.48 1.37
CA GLU A 155 25.22 -19.22 2.55
C GLU A 155 25.13 -20.75 2.37
N LYS A 156 24.80 -21.23 1.16
CA LYS A 156 24.81 -22.64 0.77
C LYS A 156 25.59 -22.81 -0.52
#